data_AF-A0A835FGM1-F1
#
_entry.id   AF-A0A835FGM1-F1
#
_cell.length_a   1.000
_cell.length_b   1.000
_cell.length_c   1.000
_cell.angle_alpha   90.00
_cell.angle_beta   90.00
_cell.angle_gamma   90.00
#
_symmetry.space_group_name_H-M   'P 1'
#
loop_
_entity.id
_entity.type
_entity.pdbx_description
1 polymer ?
#
loop_
_entity_poly.entity_id
_entity_poly.type
_entity_poly.pdbx_seq_one_letter_code
_entity_poly.pdbx_strand_id
1 'polypeptide(L)'
;MSIGISGGLRRGPIGEASLRRRRGPARLWVAVAALVVGTIWLCSSSSVGLLGASYRVRVSSPLPRLLVLPCGSRFRTITITYMHCLFEFSTTLFLILTSMLLLKDVDVNKLWRTADSNGWRASSAPRTYWPPPPTESESNGYLRVRCNGGLNQQRSAICNAVVAARIMNATLVLPELDTNSFWHDERKEPLCIYDVPHFVKTLKYDVRIVMSIPEITAKGKTKKLKAHQIRPPRDAPVSWYATVALEQMKKHGAVYLTPFSHRLAEDIDDPELQRLRCRVNYHALRFKTPIMKTSSEIVNKLRSEGHFMSIHLRFELDMLAFAGCIDIFTPQEQKILLKYRKEHFADKILIPRERRLIGKCPLTPEEVGLILRAMRFDNKTRIYLASGELFGGKRFMKPFKAMFPRLENHSTVGPGKLEENTQGLAGSAVDYMVCLLSDIFIPTYDGPSNFANNLMGHRMYYGFRTTITPNRKALAPIFIDRAQGRTSGFEQRIRQVMFNTHFGGPHKRIHPESFYTNSWPECFCQTDARNRADRCPPDNINDVLESQFQSEEEIEEVRTTNQTDATGQAEETMI
;
A
#
# COMPACT_ATOMS: atom_id res chain seq x y z
N MET A 1 -0.28 34.34 -48.94
CA MET A 1 -1.68 33.91 -49.05
C MET A 1 -2.17 33.68 -47.63
N SER A 2 -2.66 34.65 -46.85
CA SER A 2 -3.70 35.66 -47.11
C SER A 2 -4.96 35.04 -47.71
N ILE A 3 -5.96 34.81 -46.84
CA ILE A 3 -7.37 35.25 -47.00
C ILE A 3 -8.00 35.17 -45.59
N GLY A 4 -8.46 36.32 -45.10
CA GLY A 4 -9.51 36.43 -44.09
C GLY A 4 -10.77 37.02 -44.73
N ILE A 5 -11.89 36.95 -44.00
CA ILE A 5 -13.17 37.71 -44.08
C ILE A 5 -14.10 36.95 -43.10
N SER A 6 -14.32 37.39 -41.85
CA SER A 6 -15.17 38.49 -41.32
C SER A 6 -16.67 38.16 -41.19
N GLY A 7 -17.19 38.31 -39.97
CA GLY A 7 -18.49 38.96 -39.70
C GLY A 7 -19.65 38.06 -39.26
N GLY A 8 -20.19 38.29 -38.05
CA GLY A 8 -21.51 37.76 -37.67
C GLY A 8 -21.90 37.81 -36.19
N LEU A 9 -21.90 38.98 -35.56
CA LEU A 9 -22.58 39.20 -34.27
C LEU A 9 -24.11 39.10 -34.46
N ARG A 10 -24.80 38.23 -33.72
CA ARG A 10 -26.25 38.37 -33.45
C ARG A 10 -26.56 38.08 -31.99
N ARG A 11 -27.11 39.10 -31.33
CA ARG A 11 -27.75 39.08 -30.01
C ARG A 11 -29.22 38.66 -30.16
N GLY A 12 -29.71 37.94 -29.16
CA GLY A 12 -31.13 37.87 -28.76
C GLY A 12 -31.66 36.44 -28.55
N PRO A 13 -32.73 36.22 -27.75
CA PRO A 13 -33.26 37.01 -26.65
C PRO A 13 -33.24 36.24 -25.31
N ILE A 14 -33.32 37.01 -24.22
CA ILE A 14 -33.55 36.55 -22.85
C ILE A 14 -34.98 35.97 -22.79
N GLY A 15 -35.09 34.69 -22.48
CA GLY A 15 -36.36 33.97 -22.30
C GLY A 15 -36.43 33.36 -20.90
N GLU A 16 -37.44 33.79 -20.15
CA GLU A 16 -37.64 33.57 -18.73
C GLU A 16 -37.71 32.09 -18.33
N ALA A 17 -36.79 31.68 -17.45
CA ALA A 17 -36.92 30.42 -16.72
C ALA A 17 -38.02 30.57 -15.64
N SER A 18 -39.16 29.94 -15.88
CA SER A 18 -40.23 29.72 -14.90
C SER A 18 -39.68 28.99 -13.67
N LEU A 19 -39.29 29.77 -12.67
CA LEU A 19 -39.02 29.34 -11.29
C LEU A 19 -40.31 28.82 -10.65
N ARG A 20 -40.58 27.52 -10.81
CA ARG A 20 -41.49 26.80 -9.91
C ARG A 20 -40.84 26.74 -8.53
N ARG A 21 -41.15 27.76 -7.72
CA ARG A 21 -40.83 27.89 -6.29
C ARG A 21 -41.27 26.62 -5.54
N ARG A 22 -40.36 25.65 -5.34
CA ARG A 22 -40.52 24.66 -4.27
C ARG A 22 -40.37 25.39 -2.93
N ARG A 23 -41.47 25.97 -2.43
CA ARG A 23 -41.64 26.37 -1.03
C ARG A 23 -41.63 25.09 -0.18
N GLY A 24 -40.45 24.60 0.17
CA GLY A 24 -40.28 23.31 0.84
C GLY A 24 -39.26 23.27 1.99
N PRO A 25 -38.17 24.07 2.01
CA PRO A 25 -37.25 24.08 3.14
C PRO A 25 -37.46 25.28 4.09
N ALA A 26 -37.87 26.45 3.58
CA ALA A 26 -37.95 27.66 4.39
C ALA A 26 -39.02 27.60 5.50
N ARG A 27 -40.13 26.90 5.26
CA ARG A 27 -41.20 26.73 6.28
C ARG A 27 -40.73 25.86 7.45
N LEU A 28 -39.86 24.89 7.19
CA LEU A 28 -39.29 24.02 8.23
C LEU A 28 -38.28 24.80 9.10
N TRP A 29 -37.43 25.62 8.46
CA TRP A 29 -36.50 26.50 9.17
C TRP A 29 -37.20 27.58 10.01
N VAL A 30 -38.30 28.15 9.51
CA VAL A 30 -39.12 29.10 10.28
C VAL A 30 -39.83 28.42 11.45
N ALA A 31 -40.35 27.20 11.26
CA ALA A 31 -40.99 26.44 12.34
C ALA A 31 -39.99 26.04 13.45
N VAL A 32 -38.78 25.64 13.07
CA VAL A 32 -37.69 25.31 14.02
C VAL A 32 -37.22 26.57 14.77
N ALA A 33 -37.04 27.69 14.06
CA ALA A 33 -36.68 28.96 14.70
C ALA A 33 -37.77 29.46 15.67
N ALA A 34 -39.05 29.33 15.31
CA ALA A 34 -40.17 29.70 16.17
C ALA A 34 -40.25 28.81 17.43
N LEU A 35 -39.98 27.51 17.32
CA LEU A 35 -39.91 26.58 18.45
C LEU A 35 -38.78 26.93 19.41
N VAL A 36 -37.59 27.28 18.89
CA VAL A 36 -36.42 27.67 19.69
C VAL A 36 -36.65 29.02 20.39
N VAL A 37 -37.20 30.01 19.69
CA VAL A 37 -37.50 31.32 20.29
C VAL A 37 -38.63 31.22 21.31
N GLY A 38 -39.66 30.41 21.05
CA GLY A 38 -40.75 30.15 21.99
C GLY A 38 -40.29 29.47 23.29
N THR A 39 -39.35 28.53 23.20
CA THR A 39 -38.74 27.89 24.38
C THR A 39 -37.85 28.85 25.16
N ILE A 40 -37.08 29.72 24.50
CA ILE A 40 -36.26 30.74 25.17
C ILE A 40 -37.16 31.77 25.89
N TRP A 41 -38.26 32.20 25.27
CA TRP A 41 -39.18 33.18 25.85
C TRP A 41 -39.91 32.63 27.08
N LEU A 42 -40.42 31.39 27.03
CA LEU A 42 -41.04 30.72 28.17
C LEU A 42 -40.07 30.56 29.37
N CYS A 43 -38.79 30.32 29.10
CA CYS A 43 -37.75 30.25 30.13
C CYS A 43 -37.41 31.62 30.75
N SER A 44 -37.53 32.71 29.98
CA SER A 44 -37.18 34.07 30.43
C SER A 44 -38.25 34.71 31.32
N SER A 45 -39.52 34.42 31.03
CA SER A 45 -40.68 34.94 31.78
C SER A 45 -40.80 34.39 33.21
N SER A 46 -40.11 33.28 33.50
CA SER A 46 -40.13 32.62 34.82
C SER A 46 -39.13 33.21 35.81
N SER A 47 -38.30 34.18 35.40
CA SER A 47 -37.19 34.74 36.20
C SER A 47 -37.42 36.19 36.66
N VAL A 48 -38.54 36.82 36.29
CA VAL A 48 -38.84 38.21 36.68
C VAL A 48 -39.85 38.23 37.81
N GLY A 49 -39.37 37.95 39.02
CA GLY A 49 -40.14 38.10 40.25
C GLY A 49 -39.26 37.83 41.46
N LEU A 50 -39.06 38.86 42.30
CA LEU A 50 -38.30 38.90 43.56
C LEU A 50 -36.81 39.29 43.48
N LEU A 51 -36.56 40.58 43.30
CA LEU A 51 -35.43 41.29 43.92
C LEU A 51 -35.92 42.61 44.49
N GLY A 52 -35.92 42.75 45.82
CA GLY A 52 -36.19 44.01 46.50
C GLY A 52 -36.36 43.87 48.02
N ALA A 53 -35.26 43.99 48.79
CA ALA A 53 -35.20 44.67 50.09
C ALA A 53 -33.78 44.55 50.70
N SER A 54 -33.37 45.60 51.42
CA SER A 54 -32.01 45.97 51.79
C SER A 54 -31.80 46.08 53.33
N TYR A 55 -30.56 45.83 53.80
CA TYR A 55 -29.84 46.22 55.04
C TYR A 55 -30.39 45.96 56.47
N ARG A 56 -29.61 45.33 57.38
CA ARG A 56 -28.73 45.91 58.45
C ARG A 56 -28.28 44.86 59.51
N VAL A 57 -27.23 45.18 60.27
CA VAL A 57 -26.41 44.33 61.19
C VAL A 57 -26.80 44.48 62.68
N ARG A 58 -26.75 43.39 63.50
CA ARG A 58 -25.95 43.21 64.77
C ARG A 58 -26.59 42.32 65.90
N VAL A 59 -25.82 41.29 66.31
CA VAL A 59 -25.55 40.60 67.63
C VAL A 59 -26.68 40.03 68.53
N SER A 60 -26.60 38.71 68.84
CA SER A 60 -26.61 38.03 70.18
C SER A 60 -27.19 36.59 70.10
N SER A 61 -26.54 35.60 70.71
CA SER A 61 -27.01 34.21 70.97
C SER A 61 -27.49 34.05 72.45
N PRO A 62 -28.12 32.94 72.94
CA PRO A 62 -28.32 31.60 72.33
C PRO A 62 -29.69 30.86 72.55
N LEU A 63 -29.93 29.81 71.72
CA LEU A 63 -30.68 28.53 71.95
C LEU A 63 -32.25 28.51 72.01
N PRO A 64 -32.95 27.37 71.71
CA PRO A 64 -33.25 26.87 70.35
C PRO A 64 -34.73 26.44 70.08
N ARG A 65 -34.99 26.04 68.81
CA ARG A 65 -36.16 25.31 68.22
C ARG A 65 -37.26 26.27 67.72
N LEU A 66 -37.71 26.24 66.46
CA LEU A 66 -38.14 25.12 65.61
C LEU A 66 -38.22 25.67 64.16
N LEU A 67 -37.43 25.17 63.19
CA LEU A 67 -37.49 25.66 61.81
C LEU A 67 -38.24 24.65 60.93
N VAL A 68 -39.42 25.06 60.51
CA VAL A 68 -40.19 24.46 59.42
C VAL A 68 -39.31 24.48 58.17
N LEU A 69 -39.01 23.30 57.61
CA LEU A 69 -38.34 23.18 56.31
C LEU A 69 -39.27 23.70 55.21
N PRO A 70 -38.84 24.65 54.36
CA PRO A 70 -39.66 25.07 53.24
C PRO A 70 -39.54 24.04 52.10
N CYS A 71 -40.70 23.55 51.64
CA CYS A 71 -40.89 22.61 50.52
C CYS A 71 -40.51 23.21 49.13
N GLY A 72 -39.67 24.24 49.07
CA GLY A 72 -39.39 25.01 47.84
C GLY A 72 -38.03 24.77 47.20
N SER A 73 -37.06 24.18 47.91
CA SER A 73 -35.68 24.01 47.41
C SER A 73 -35.49 22.75 46.56
N ARG A 74 -36.26 21.69 46.77
CA ARG A 74 -36.19 20.46 45.94
C ARG A 74 -36.73 20.67 44.52
N PHE A 75 -37.77 21.49 44.35
CA PHE A 75 -38.38 21.72 43.04
C PHE A 75 -37.50 22.51 42.07
N ARG A 76 -36.74 23.50 42.57
CA ARG A 76 -35.81 24.33 41.77
C ARG A 76 -34.64 23.53 41.22
N THR A 77 -34.06 22.64 42.02
CA THR A 77 -32.95 21.80 41.55
C THR A 77 -33.43 20.79 40.52
N ILE A 78 -34.60 20.18 40.71
CA ILE A 78 -35.17 19.20 39.77
C ILE A 78 -35.45 19.82 38.40
N THR A 79 -36.00 21.04 38.34
CA THR A 79 -36.32 21.71 37.07
C THR A 79 -35.07 22.13 36.29
N ILE A 80 -34.03 22.63 36.97
CA ILE A 80 -32.76 23.00 36.32
C ILE A 80 -32.05 21.76 35.78
N THR A 81 -32.03 20.65 36.53
CA THR A 81 -31.44 19.39 36.06
C THR A 81 -32.21 18.80 34.87
N TYR A 82 -33.55 18.90 34.88
CA TYR A 82 -34.38 18.42 33.76
C TYR A 82 -34.15 19.24 32.48
N MET A 83 -34.02 20.56 32.61
CA MET A 83 -33.72 21.44 31.47
C MET A 83 -32.30 21.23 30.92
N HIS A 84 -31.31 21.00 31.78
CA HIS A 84 -29.96 20.61 31.35
C HIS A 84 -29.96 19.26 30.63
N CYS A 85 -30.66 18.25 31.16
CA CYS A 85 -30.80 16.95 30.49
C CYS A 85 -31.51 17.06 29.14
N LEU A 86 -32.56 17.88 29.02
CA LEU A 86 -33.26 18.10 27.76
C LEU A 86 -32.39 18.83 26.73
N PHE A 87 -31.56 19.79 27.18
CA PHE A 87 -30.61 20.49 26.30
C PHE A 87 -29.47 19.56 25.84
N GLU A 88 -28.92 18.74 26.73
CA GLU A 88 -27.92 17.72 26.35
C GLU A 88 -28.51 16.65 25.42
N PHE A 89 -29.75 16.22 25.67
CA PHE A 89 -30.44 15.26 24.82
C PHE A 89 -30.77 15.86 23.44
N SER A 90 -31.19 17.12 23.40
CA SER A 90 -31.48 17.84 22.14
C SER A 90 -30.22 18.08 21.33
N THR A 91 -29.10 18.45 21.96
CA THR A 91 -27.81 18.67 21.28
C THR A 91 -27.20 17.37 20.79
N THR A 92 -27.25 16.29 21.56
CA THR A 92 -26.83 14.95 21.09
C THR A 92 -27.73 14.43 19.96
N LEU A 93 -29.05 14.59 20.07
CA LEU A 93 -29.98 14.21 19.00
C LEU A 93 -29.76 15.04 17.73
N PHE A 94 -29.49 16.34 17.86
CA PHE A 94 -29.14 17.23 16.74
C PHE A 94 -27.80 16.84 16.12
N LEU A 95 -26.78 16.50 16.91
CA LEU A 95 -25.49 15.99 16.41
C LEU A 95 -25.63 14.63 15.71
N ILE A 96 -26.49 13.74 16.22
CA ILE A 96 -26.80 12.45 15.60
C ILE A 96 -27.58 12.65 14.29
N LEU A 97 -28.60 13.52 14.29
CA LEU A 97 -29.39 13.85 13.11
C LEU A 97 -28.55 14.53 12.03
N THR A 98 -27.70 15.49 12.40
CA THR A 98 -26.76 16.14 11.48
C THR A 98 -25.71 15.17 10.96
N SER A 99 -25.17 14.28 11.79
CA SER A 99 -24.28 13.18 11.37
C SER A 99 -24.96 12.19 10.41
N MET A 100 -26.23 11.84 10.66
CA MET A 100 -27.04 11.01 9.75
C MET A 100 -27.37 11.73 8.43
N LEU A 101 -27.57 13.05 8.46
CA LEU A 101 -27.82 13.89 7.28
C LEU A 101 -26.54 14.25 6.50
N LEU A 102 -25.36 14.15 7.12
CA LEU A 102 -24.03 14.38 6.53
C LEU A 102 -23.26 13.08 6.23
N LEU A 103 -23.96 11.99 5.90
CA LEU A 103 -23.29 10.85 5.26
C LEU A 103 -22.73 11.29 3.90
N LYS A 104 -21.47 11.74 3.91
CA LYS A 104 -20.68 11.91 2.70
C LYS A 104 -20.42 10.50 2.16
N ASP A 105 -20.98 10.21 0.99
CA ASP A 105 -20.73 8.94 0.30
C ASP A 105 -19.38 9.01 -0.43
N VAL A 106 -18.78 7.86 -0.68
CA VAL A 106 -17.57 7.79 -1.51
C VAL A 106 -17.99 8.01 -2.96
N ASP A 107 -17.42 9.02 -3.61
CA ASP A 107 -17.65 9.25 -5.03
C ASP A 107 -16.84 8.24 -5.86
N VAL A 108 -17.52 7.17 -6.30
CA VAL A 108 -16.93 6.08 -7.10
C VAL A 108 -16.27 6.59 -8.36
N ASN A 109 -16.80 7.64 -8.99
CA ASN A 109 -16.23 8.17 -10.23
C ASN A 109 -14.84 8.77 -10.02
N LYS A 110 -14.56 9.27 -8.81
CA LYS A 110 -13.22 9.75 -8.44
C LYS A 110 -12.24 8.60 -8.20
N LEU A 111 -12.70 7.44 -7.77
CA LEU A 111 -11.83 6.28 -7.49
C LEU A 111 -11.18 5.72 -8.76
N TRP A 112 -11.78 5.92 -9.93
CA TRP A 112 -11.19 5.51 -11.22
C TRP A 112 -9.99 6.37 -11.65
N ARG A 113 -9.73 7.49 -10.96
CA ARG A 113 -8.55 8.35 -11.16
C ARG A 113 -7.52 8.03 -10.08
N THR A 114 -6.29 8.51 -10.25
CA THR A 114 -5.26 8.45 -9.21
C THR A 114 -5.65 9.32 -8.01
N ALA A 115 -5.17 8.95 -6.83
CA ALA A 115 -5.36 9.77 -5.63
C ALA A 115 -4.59 11.10 -5.76
N ASP A 116 -5.05 12.11 -5.01
CA ASP A 116 -4.34 13.39 -4.94
C ASP A 116 -2.94 13.17 -4.35
N SER A 117 -1.92 13.61 -5.07
CA SER A 117 -0.53 13.48 -4.64
C SER A 117 -0.10 14.56 -3.66
N ASN A 118 -0.92 15.58 -3.40
CA ASN A 118 -0.56 16.74 -2.58
C ASN A 118 0.79 17.36 -3.00
N GLY A 119 1.05 17.42 -4.31
CA GLY A 119 2.29 17.94 -4.89
C GLY A 119 3.51 17.01 -4.79
N TRP A 120 3.35 15.81 -4.24
CA TRP A 120 4.41 14.80 -4.24
C TRP A 120 4.51 14.10 -5.59
N ARG A 121 5.74 13.76 -5.98
CA ARG A 121 6.04 12.88 -7.12
C ARG A 121 7.10 11.87 -6.73
N ALA A 122 7.12 10.73 -7.41
CA ALA A 122 8.14 9.72 -7.19
C ALA A 122 9.54 10.26 -7.50
N SER A 123 10.50 9.94 -6.63
CA SER A 123 11.91 10.27 -6.79
C SER A 123 12.76 9.36 -5.92
N SER A 124 13.66 8.63 -6.56
CA SER A 124 14.67 7.79 -5.90
C SER A 124 16.09 8.32 -6.12
N ALA A 125 16.23 9.48 -6.77
CA ALA A 125 17.52 10.12 -7.00
C ALA A 125 18.15 10.57 -5.67
N PRO A 126 19.48 10.42 -5.52
CA PRO A 126 20.19 10.91 -4.36
C PRO A 126 20.01 12.42 -4.19
N ARG A 127 20.02 12.89 -2.94
CA ARG A 127 19.94 14.33 -2.62
C ARG A 127 21.19 14.88 -1.98
N THR A 128 22.08 13.99 -1.56
CA THR A 128 23.44 14.30 -1.13
C THR A 128 24.44 13.65 -2.08
N TYR A 129 25.71 14.03 -1.93
CA TYR A 129 26.80 13.38 -2.67
C TYR A 129 26.73 11.86 -2.47
N TRP A 130 26.71 11.13 -3.59
CA TRP A 130 26.60 9.68 -3.62
C TRP A 130 27.83 9.12 -4.34
N PRO A 131 28.87 8.70 -3.60
CA PRO A 131 30.13 8.30 -4.20
C PRO A 131 29.97 7.01 -5.02
N PRO A 132 30.78 6.81 -6.08
CA PRO A 132 30.77 5.57 -6.84
C PRO A 132 31.10 4.36 -5.94
N PRO A 133 30.70 3.14 -6.32
CA PRO A 133 31.07 1.94 -5.58
C PRO A 133 32.58 1.71 -5.66
N PRO A 134 33.18 1.01 -4.68
CA PRO A 134 34.60 0.70 -4.70
C PRO A 134 34.97 -0.10 -5.95
N THR A 135 36.18 0.15 -6.46
CA THR A 135 36.76 -0.69 -7.51
C THR A 135 37.01 -2.11 -6.98
N GLU A 136 37.33 -3.06 -7.87
CA GLU A 136 37.59 -4.44 -7.48
C GLU A 136 38.71 -4.57 -6.43
N SER A 137 39.77 -3.75 -6.54
CA SER A 137 40.88 -3.70 -5.60
C SER A 137 40.54 -3.04 -4.25
N GLU A 138 39.51 -2.18 -4.21
CA GLU A 138 39.09 -1.44 -3.02
C GLU A 138 37.94 -2.12 -2.27
N SER A 139 37.28 -3.10 -2.89
CA SER A 139 36.15 -3.83 -2.32
C SER A 139 36.57 -4.63 -1.08
N ASN A 140 35.73 -4.62 -0.04
CA ASN A 140 35.99 -5.40 1.18
C ASN A 140 35.80 -6.93 1.00
N GLY A 141 35.26 -7.37 -0.14
CA GLY A 141 35.03 -8.77 -0.48
C GLY A 141 33.73 -9.01 -1.24
N TYR A 142 33.32 -10.28 -1.30
CA TYR A 142 32.13 -10.71 -2.04
C TYR A 142 30.96 -11.05 -1.10
N LEU A 143 29.82 -10.41 -1.35
CA LEU A 143 28.57 -10.72 -0.67
C LEU A 143 27.72 -11.68 -1.51
N ARG A 144 27.49 -12.89 -1.01
CA ARG A 144 26.46 -13.81 -1.52
C ARG A 144 25.24 -13.77 -0.62
N VAL A 145 24.06 -13.84 -1.22
CA VAL A 145 22.78 -13.79 -0.49
C VAL A 145 21.81 -14.79 -1.10
N ARG A 146 21.10 -15.53 -0.24
CA ARG A 146 19.95 -16.35 -0.64
C ARG A 146 18.66 -15.68 -0.17
N CYS A 147 17.87 -15.27 -1.13
CA CYS A 147 16.58 -14.61 -0.95
C CYS A 147 15.49 -15.69 -0.81
N ASN A 148 15.02 -15.91 0.42
CA ASN A 148 13.99 -16.90 0.72
C ASN A 148 12.58 -16.31 0.69
N GLY A 149 11.59 -17.18 0.50
CA GLY A 149 10.18 -16.84 0.55
C GLY A 149 9.53 -16.72 -0.83
N GLY A 150 8.29 -16.23 -0.88
CA GLY A 150 7.57 -15.99 -2.13
C GLY A 150 8.12 -14.81 -2.93
N LEU A 151 7.66 -14.63 -4.18
CA LEU A 151 8.08 -13.58 -5.12
C LEU A 151 8.39 -12.22 -4.48
N ASN A 152 7.45 -11.72 -3.67
CA ASN A 152 7.54 -10.39 -3.09
C ASN A 152 8.47 -10.31 -1.87
N GLN A 153 8.64 -11.42 -1.13
CA GLN A 153 9.67 -11.52 -0.08
C GLN A 153 11.05 -11.50 -0.71
N GLN A 154 11.21 -12.22 -1.83
CA GLN A 154 12.43 -12.22 -2.61
C GLN A 154 12.73 -10.82 -3.17
N ARG A 155 11.72 -10.11 -3.69
CA ARG A 155 11.87 -8.72 -4.16
C ARG A 155 12.43 -7.79 -3.07
N SER A 156 11.84 -7.78 -1.88
CA SER A 156 12.33 -6.99 -0.75
C SER A 156 13.71 -7.46 -0.26
N ALA A 157 13.98 -8.77 -0.28
CA ALA A 157 15.29 -9.32 0.07
C ALA A 157 16.41 -8.87 -0.89
N ILE A 158 16.15 -8.81 -2.20
CA ILE A 158 17.10 -8.31 -3.19
C ILE A 158 17.41 -6.83 -2.94
N CYS A 159 16.39 -6.01 -2.68
CA CYS A 159 16.57 -4.60 -2.33
C CYS A 159 17.47 -4.43 -1.11
N ASN A 160 17.22 -5.22 -0.07
CA ASN A 160 18.04 -5.23 1.15
C ASN A 160 19.46 -5.78 0.91
N ALA A 161 19.65 -6.71 -0.03
CA ALA A 161 20.97 -7.27 -0.35
C ALA A 161 21.87 -6.23 -1.01
N VAL A 162 21.32 -5.41 -1.92
CA VAL A 162 22.04 -4.30 -2.54
C VAL A 162 22.42 -3.26 -1.48
N VAL A 163 21.51 -2.90 -0.58
CA VAL A 163 21.82 -1.97 0.52
C VAL A 163 22.88 -2.56 1.48
N ALA A 164 22.80 -3.84 1.81
CA ALA A 164 23.81 -4.50 2.64
C ALA A 164 25.19 -4.49 1.98
N ALA A 165 25.27 -4.75 0.67
CA ALA A 165 26.52 -4.64 -0.08
C ALA A 165 27.08 -3.21 -0.04
N ARG A 166 26.21 -2.20 -0.19
CA ARG A 166 26.58 -0.78 -0.08
C ARG A 166 27.12 -0.41 1.30
N ILE A 167 26.45 -0.83 2.38
CA ILE A 167 26.89 -0.58 3.77
C ILE A 167 28.28 -1.18 4.01
N MET A 168 28.55 -2.36 3.45
CA MET A 168 29.82 -3.06 3.62
C MET A 168 30.90 -2.65 2.62
N ASN A 169 30.62 -1.74 1.66
CA ASN A 169 31.50 -1.46 0.52
C ASN A 169 32.00 -2.77 -0.15
N ALA A 170 31.06 -3.68 -0.42
CA ALA A 170 31.33 -5.02 -0.92
C ALA A 170 30.84 -5.18 -2.37
N THR A 171 31.44 -6.13 -3.08
CA THR A 171 30.96 -6.58 -4.39
C THR A 171 29.80 -7.54 -4.19
N LEU A 172 28.62 -7.22 -4.73
CA LEU A 172 27.45 -8.10 -4.66
C LEU A 172 27.55 -9.19 -5.73
N VAL A 173 27.47 -10.45 -5.33
CA VAL A 173 27.22 -11.55 -6.26
C VAL A 173 25.72 -11.63 -6.50
N LEU A 174 25.29 -11.90 -7.74
CA LEU A 174 23.87 -11.99 -8.09
C LEU A 174 23.08 -12.80 -7.05
N PRO A 175 22.02 -12.21 -6.43
CA PRO A 175 21.26 -12.89 -5.40
C PRO A 175 20.59 -14.17 -5.89
N GLU A 176 20.68 -15.22 -5.08
CA GLU A 176 20.06 -16.51 -5.35
C GLU A 176 18.60 -16.49 -4.88
N LEU A 177 17.68 -16.97 -5.72
CA LEU A 177 16.27 -17.12 -5.37
C LEU A 177 16.00 -18.51 -4.81
N ASP A 178 15.21 -18.60 -3.73
CA ASP A 178 14.71 -19.88 -3.23
C ASP A 178 13.51 -20.33 -4.08
N THR A 179 13.78 -21.08 -5.15
CA THR A 179 12.75 -21.55 -6.11
C THR A 179 12.03 -22.82 -5.63
N ASN A 180 12.65 -23.61 -4.76
CA ASN A 180 12.18 -24.96 -4.41
C ASN A 180 11.07 -24.99 -3.34
N SER A 181 10.91 -23.94 -2.54
CA SER A 181 10.06 -24.02 -1.33
C SER A 181 8.58 -23.69 -1.56
N PHE A 182 8.23 -23.03 -2.66
CA PHE A 182 6.85 -22.54 -2.89
C PHE A 182 6.37 -22.64 -4.36
N TRP A 183 7.29 -22.70 -5.32
CA TRP A 183 6.95 -22.52 -6.74
C TRP A 183 7.21 -23.76 -7.61
N HIS A 184 7.84 -24.80 -7.06
CA HIS A 184 8.27 -26.02 -7.78
C HIS A 184 8.97 -25.69 -9.12
N ASP A 185 9.79 -24.64 -9.13
CA ASP A 185 10.48 -24.15 -10.32
C ASP A 185 11.91 -24.75 -10.38
N GLU A 186 12.16 -25.59 -11.38
CA GLU A 186 13.44 -26.30 -11.58
C GLU A 186 14.56 -25.40 -12.13
N ARG A 187 14.26 -24.13 -12.47
CA ARG A 187 15.26 -23.19 -13.00
C ARG A 187 16.30 -22.83 -11.94
N LYS A 188 17.57 -23.12 -12.27
CA LYS A 188 18.74 -22.86 -11.41
C LYS A 188 19.39 -21.48 -11.63
N GLU A 189 18.85 -20.66 -12.53
CA GLU A 189 19.39 -19.33 -12.85
C GLU A 189 19.11 -18.32 -11.71
N PRO A 190 20.13 -17.59 -11.20
CA PRO A 190 19.91 -16.48 -10.28
C PRO A 190 18.99 -15.43 -10.89
N LEU A 191 18.09 -14.86 -10.08
CA LEU A 191 17.11 -13.86 -10.54
C LEU A 191 16.32 -14.27 -11.80
N CYS A 192 15.99 -15.56 -11.97
CA CYS A 192 15.44 -16.15 -13.21
C CYS A 192 14.21 -15.47 -13.84
N ILE A 193 13.48 -14.63 -13.11
CA ILE A 193 12.29 -13.90 -13.58
C ILE A 193 12.55 -12.40 -13.87
N TYR A 194 13.73 -11.89 -13.49
CA TYR A 194 14.13 -10.50 -13.67
C TYR A 194 15.08 -10.35 -14.86
N ASP A 195 15.12 -9.15 -15.42
CA ASP A 195 16.08 -8.74 -16.44
C ASP A 195 17.43 -8.43 -15.77
N VAL A 196 18.31 -9.43 -15.73
CA VAL A 196 19.62 -9.34 -15.06
C VAL A 196 20.55 -8.29 -15.71
N PRO A 197 20.69 -8.22 -17.05
CA PRO A 197 21.46 -7.15 -17.69
C PRO A 197 20.96 -5.75 -17.28
N HIS A 198 19.65 -5.51 -17.31
CA HIS A 198 19.06 -4.24 -16.87
C HIS A 198 19.35 -3.96 -15.39
N PHE A 199 19.25 -4.97 -14.53
CA PHE A 199 19.54 -4.85 -13.09
C PHE A 199 20.99 -4.42 -12.82
N VAL A 200 21.96 -5.07 -13.47
CA VAL A 200 23.38 -4.72 -13.33
C VAL A 200 23.66 -3.32 -13.90
N LYS A 201 23.13 -3.01 -15.10
CA LYS A 201 23.31 -1.71 -15.75
C LYS A 201 22.76 -0.56 -14.92
N THR A 202 21.57 -0.74 -14.34
CA THR A 202 20.88 0.31 -13.54
C THR A 202 21.62 0.61 -12.23
N LEU A 203 22.30 -0.38 -11.63
CA LEU A 203 22.94 -0.24 -10.32
C LEU A 203 24.46 -0.05 -10.37
N LYS A 204 25.04 0.11 -11.57
CA LYS A 204 26.50 0.19 -11.76
C LYS A 204 27.19 1.28 -10.92
N TYR A 205 26.52 2.40 -10.66
CA TYR A 205 27.03 3.50 -9.81
C TYR A 205 26.56 3.44 -8.35
N ASP A 206 25.78 2.43 -8.01
CA ASP A 206 25.34 2.20 -6.63
C ASP A 206 26.19 1.11 -5.95
N VAL A 207 26.35 -0.03 -6.62
CA VAL A 207 27.03 -1.22 -6.10
C VAL A 207 27.67 -1.99 -7.27
N ARG A 208 28.90 -2.47 -7.10
CA ARG A 208 29.52 -3.39 -8.07
C ARG A 208 28.85 -4.76 -7.98
N ILE A 209 28.28 -5.24 -9.08
CA ILE A 209 27.58 -6.52 -9.15
C ILE A 209 28.30 -7.47 -10.11
N VAL A 210 28.50 -8.72 -9.69
CA VAL A 210 29.11 -9.79 -10.50
C VAL A 210 28.22 -11.02 -10.56
N MET A 211 28.33 -11.80 -11.65
CA MET A 211 27.52 -13.01 -11.84
C MET A 211 27.91 -14.14 -10.88
N SER A 212 29.21 -14.28 -10.60
CA SER A 212 29.76 -15.28 -9.70
C SER A 212 31.01 -14.75 -9.00
N ILE A 213 31.39 -15.37 -7.89
CA ILE A 213 32.69 -15.09 -7.27
C ILE A 213 33.80 -15.48 -8.27
N PRO A 214 34.79 -14.61 -8.54
CA PRO A 214 35.89 -14.93 -9.44
C PRO A 214 36.67 -16.15 -8.97
N GLU A 215 37.18 -16.91 -9.95
CA GLU A 215 38.08 -18.01 -9.67
C GLU A 215 39.48 -17.46 -9.43
N ILE A 216 40.08 -17.79 -8.29
CA ILE A 216 41.43 -17.33 -7.95
C ILE A 216 42.41 -18.42 -8.38
N THR A 217 43.28 -18.09 -9.34
CA THR A 217 44.37 -18.97 -9.77
C THR A 217 45.61 -18.64 -8.95
N ALA A 218 45.97 -19.54 -8.02
CA ALA A 218 47.20 -19.44 -7.25
C ALA A 218 48.06 -20.68 -7.49
N LYS A 219 49.32 -20.48 -7.91
CA LYS A 219 50.30 -21.56 -8.17
C LYS A 219 49.77 -22.67 -9.10
N GLY A 220 49.13 -22.28 -10.21
CA GLY A 220 48.61 -23.23 -11.22
C GLY A 220 47.40 -24.06 -10.78
N LYS A 221 46.83 -23.80 -9.60
CA LYS A 221 45.58 -24.43 -9.13
C LYS A 221 44.49 -23.38 -8.99
N THR A 222 43.44 -23.54 -9.78
CA THR A 222 42.22 -22.74 -9.68
C THR A 222 41.42 -23.16 -8.46
N LYS A 223 41.17 -22.23 -7.52
CA LYS A 223 40.31 -22.48 -6.36
C LYS A 223 39.15 -21.49 -6.35
N LYS A 224 37.92 -22.01 -6.22
CA LYS A 224 36.74 -21.19 -5.94
C LYS A 224 36.79 -20.72 -4.49
N LEU A 225 36.78 -19.41 -4.28
CA LEU A 225 36.68 -18.82 -2.94
C LEU A 225 35.35 -19.27 -2.30
N LYS A 226 35.45 -19.95 -1.16
CA LYS A 226 34.27 -20.45 -0.43
C LYS A 226 33.76 -19.35 0.51
N ALA A 227 32.53 -18.91 0.27
CA ALA A 227 31.88 -17.91 1.13
C ALA A 227 31.59 -18.47 2.53
N HIS A 228 31.94 -17.70 3.57
CA HIS A 228 31.65 -18.04 4.95
C HIS A 228 30.17 -17.77 5.26
N GLN A 229 29.44 -18.81 5.68
CA GLN A 229 28.01 -18.70 5.92
C GLN A 229 27.72 -18.01 7.25
N ILE A 230 26.89 -16.97 7.21
CA ILE A 230 26.44 -16.22 8.39
C ILE A 230 24.92 -16.16 8.36
N ARG A 231 24.29 -16.32 9.53
CA ARG A 231 22.85 -16.15 9.70
C ARG A 231 22.57 -14.77 10.31
N PRO A 232 22.08 -13.79 9.53
CA PRO A 232 21.79 -12.46 10.08
C PRO A 232 20.65 -12.52 11.11
N PRO A 233 20.69 -11.67 12.16
CA PRO A 233 19.54 -11.40 13.02
C PRO A 233 18.32 -10.95 12.20
N ARG A 234 17.12 -11.14 12.75
CA ARG A 234 15.91 -10.56 12.15
C ARG A 234 15.98 -9.04 12.29
N ASP A 235 15.65 -8.31 11.22
CA ASP A 235 15.67 -6.85 11.17
C ASP A 235 17.01 -6.27 11.66
N ALA A 236 18.13 -6.88 11.25
CA ALA A 236 19.46 -6.51 11.73
C ALA A 236 19.77 -5.04 11.40
N PRO A 237 20.31 -4.26 12.36
CA PRO A 237 20.62 -2.85 12.15
C PRO A 237 21.78 -2.67 11.18
N VAL A 238 21.91 -1.48 10.60
CA VAL A 238 23.03 -1.09 9.73
C VAL A 238 24.38 -1.38 10.41
N SER A 239 24.48 -1.11 11.71
CA SER A 239 25.70 -1.36 12.49
C SER A 239 26.14 -2.82 12.48
N TRP A 240 25.22 -3.79 12.42
CA TRP A 240 25.56 -5.21 12.36
C TRP A 240 26.27 -5.57 11.05
N TYR A 241 25.86 -4.95 9.94
CA TYR A 241 26.53 -5.11 8.64
C TYR A 241 27.89 -4.43 8.63
N ALA A 242 27.97 -3.20 9.15
CA ALA A 242 29.21 -2.42 9.22
C ALA A 242 30.26 -2.98 10.21
N THR A 243 29.88 -3.93 11.08
CA THR A 243 30.76 -4.55 12.08
C THR A 243 30.87 -6.06 11.87
N VAL A 244 29.90 -6.83 12.37
CA VAL A 244 29.94 -8.30 12.42
C VAL A 244 30.08 -8.92 11.04
N ALA A 245 29.23 -8.53 10.09
CA ALA A 245 29.28 -9.11 8.74
C ALA A 245 30.55 -8.68 7.98
N LEU A 246 30.91 -7.40 8.09
CA LEU A 246 32.11 -6.85 7.45
C LEU A 246 33.40 -7.48 7.99
N GLU A 247 33.50 -7.73 9.30
CA GLU A 247 34.66 -8.39 9.91
C GLU A 247 34.84 -9.81 9.34
N GLN A 248 33.76 -10.59 9.26
CA GLN A 248 33.81 -11.91 8.65
C GLN A 248 34.13 -11.86 7.16
N MET A 249 33.66 -10.83 6.45
CA MET A 249 34.00 -10.62 5.04
C MET A 249 35.48 -10.33 4.85
N LYS A 250 36.07 -9.42 5.65
CA LYS A 250 37.51 -9.14 5.60
C LYS A 250 38.35 -10.37 5.95
N LYS A 251 37.89 -11.20 6.89
CA LYS A 251 38.56 -12.44 7.30
C LYS A 251 38.53 -13.54 6.23
N HIS A 252 37.39 -13.70 5.55
CA HIS A 252 37.16 -14.83 4.64
C HIS A 252 37.16 -14.45 3.15
N GLY A 253 37.23 -13.17 2.80
CA GLY A 253 37.13 -12.63 1.44
C GLY A 253 35.71 -12.69 0.85
N ALA A 254 34.86 -13.61 1.30
CA ALA A 254 33.47 -13.72 0.90
C ALA A 254 32.58 -14.22 2.04
N VAL A 255 31.37 -13.68 2.14
CA VAL A 255 30.33 -14.14 3.08
C VAL A 255 29.07 -14.54 2.36
N TYR A 256 28.35 -15.50 2.92
CA TYR A 256 27.07 -15.97 2.43
C TYR A 256 25.99 -15.78 3.48
N LEU A 257 25.09 -14.84 3.24
CA LEU A 257 23.99 -14.53 4.14
C LEU A 257 22.77 -15.37 3.77
N THR A 258 22.41 -16.32 4.64
CA THR A 258 21.25 -17.19 4.43
C THR A 258 20.65 -17.66 5.76
N PRO A 259 19.32 -17.64 5.91
CA PRO A 259 18.32 -17.09 5.00
C PRO A 259 18.25 -15.55 5.04
N PHE A 260 17.87 -14.88 3.93
CA PHE A 260 17.88 -13.42 3.81
C PHE A 260 16.51 -12.74 3.61
N SER A 261 15.44 -13.26 4.21
CA SER A 261 14.15 -12.55 4.28
C SER A 261 14.03 -11.78 5.61
N HIS A 262 13.67 -10.49 5.57
CA HIS A 262 13.58 -9.59 6.74
C HIS A 262 14.85 -9.58 7.61
N ARG A 263 16.00 -9.38 6.96
CA ARG A 263 17.33 -9.41 7.60
C ARG A 263 18.04 -8.07 7.68
N LEU A 264 17.46 -7.00 7.14
CA LEU A 264 17.96 -5.64 7.29
C LEU A 264 16.81 -4.80 7.85
N ALA A 265 17.10 -3.98 8.86
CA ALA A 265 16.12 -3.11 9.52
C ALA A 265 15.28 -2.32 8.51
N GLU A 266 13.96 -2.28 8.68
CA GLU A 266 13.03 -1.59 7.77
C GLU A 266 13.25 -0.07 7.81
N ASP A 267 13.36 0.52 9.00
CA ASP A 267 13.68 1.93 9.18
C ASP A 267 15.19 2.10 9.34
N ILE A 268 15.79 2.84 8.41
CA ILE A 268 17.20 3.23 8.40
C ILE A 268 17.26 4.76 8.46
N ASP A 269 18.06 5.29 9.39
CA ASP A 269 18.19 6.73 9.62
C ASP A 269 18.81 7.47 8.42
N ASP A 270 19.67 6.80 7.66
CA ASP A 270 20.25 7.34 6.43
C ASP A 270 19.22 7.30 5.28
N PRO A 271 18.70 8.45 4.83
CA PRO A 271 17.69 8.50 3.78
C PRO A 271 18.24 8.11 2.41
N GLU A 272 19.55 8.17 2.17
CA GLU A 272 20.14 7.75 0.90
C GLU A 272 20.16 6.22 0.75
N LEU A 273 20.33 5.49 1.86
CA LEU A 273 20.16 4.03 1.86
C LEU A 273 18.70 3.63 1.59
N GLN A 274 17.73 4.40 2.11
CA GLN A 274 16.32 4.20 1.78
C GLN A 274 16.04 4.52 0.29
N ARG A 275 16.62 5.60 -0.25
CA ARG A 275 16.52 5.93 -1.69
C ARG A 275 17.14 4.87 -2.59
N LEU A 276 18.25 4.25 -2.16
CA LEU A 276 18.81 3.09 -2.84
C LEU A 276 17.81 1.93 -2.88
N ARG A 277 17.08 1.63 -1.78
CA ARG A 277 15.98 0.64 -1.84
C ARG A 277 14.94 1.02 -2.88
N CYS A 278 14.57 2.29 -2.99
CA CYS A 278 13.63 2.77 -4.01
C CYS A 278 14.17 2.53 -5.43
N ARG A 279 15.45 2.85 -5.69
CA ARG A 279 16.10 2.63 -7.00
C ARG A 279 16.08 1.15 -7.37
N VAL A 280 16.49 0.29 -6.44
CA VAL A 280 16.49 -1.16 -6.67
C VAL A 280 15.07 -1.66 -6.90
N ASN A 281 14.13 -1.31 -6.02
CA ASN A 281 12.77 -1.83 -6.02
C ASN A 281 11.95 -1.35 -7.23
N TYR A 282 12.09 -0.10 -7.68
CA TYR A 282 11.19 0.45 -8.69
C TYR A 282 11.83 0.61 -10.08
N HIS A 283 13.16 0.64 -10.16
CA HIS A 283 13.88 0.87 -11.41
C HIS A 283 14.74 -0.33 -11.85
N ALA A 284 15.53 -0.92 -10.94
CA ALA A 284 16.42 -2.01 -11.30
C ALA A 284 15.69 -3.37 -11.44
N LEU A 285 14.69 -3.64 -10.60
CA LEU A 285 13.94 -4.89 -10.60
C LEU A 285 12.79 -4.91 -11.62
N ARG A 286 13.16 -5.04 -12.89
CA ARG A 286 12.26 -5.24 -14.04
C ARG A 286 12.10 -6.73 -14.35
N PHE A 287 10.87 -7.19 -14.57
CA PHE A 287 10.63 -8.58 -15.00
C PHE A 287 11.11 -8.81 -16.44
N LYS A 288 11.46 -10.07 -16.77
CA LYS A 288 11.87 -10.47 -18.12
C LYS A 288 10.80 -10.09 -19.17
N THR A 289 11.26 -9.79 -20.39
CA THR A 289 10.42 -9.34 -21.51
C THR A 289 9.14 -10.16 -21.74
N PRO A 290 9.14 -11.51 -21.69
CA PRO A 290 7.92 -12.30 -21.87
C PRO A 290 6.84 -11.98 -20.82
N ILE A 291 7.21 -11.82 -19.54
CA ILE A 291 6.28 -11.47 -18.46
C ILE A 291 5.70 -10.08 -18.73
N MET A 292 6.56 -9.11 -19.07
CA MET A 292 6.15 -7.73 -19.34
C MET A 292 5.21 -7.62 -20.55
N LYS A 293 5.52 -8.36 -21.63
CA LYS A 293 4.70 -8.41 -22.85
C LYS A 293 3.31 -8.94 -22.56
N THR A 294 3.22 -10.12 -21.95
CA THR A 294 1.93 -10.75 -21.57
C THR A 294 1.11 -9.85 -20.65
N SER A 295 1.75 -9.27 -19.63
CA SER A 295 1.08 -8.36 -18.70
C SER A 295 0.51 -7.13 -19.42
N SER A 296 1.27 -6.57 -20.36
CA SER A 296 0.85 -5.40 -21.14
C SER A 296 -0.31 -5.73 -22.09
N GLU A 297 -0.29 -6.90 -22.74
CA GLU A 297 -1.38 -7.36 -23.60
C GLU A 297 -2.69 -7.54 -22.82
N ILE A 298 -2.63 -8.15 -21.63
CA ILE A 298 -3.79 -8.29 -20.73
C ILE A 298 -4.32 -6.90 -20.34
N VAL A 299 -3.45 -6.00 -19.89
CA VAL A 299 -3.85 -4.64 -19.48
C VAL A 299 -4.46 -3.87 -20.65
N ASN A 300 -3.86 -3.93 -21.83
CA ASN A 300 -4.34 -3.24 -23.03
C ASN A 300 -5.71 -3.76 -23.46
N LYS A 301 -5.93 -5.08 -23.42
CA LYS A 301 -7.22 -5.70 -23.70
C LYS A 301 -8.29 -5.31 -22.68
N LEU A 302 -7.98 -5.33 -21.39
CA LEU A 302 -8.94 -4.93 -20.36
C LEU A 302 -9.31 -3.45 -20.45
N ARG A 303 -8.34 -2.58 -20.76
CA ARG A 303 -8.54 -1.13 -20.91
C ARG A 303 -9.25 -0.74 -22.20
N SER A 304 -9.05 -1.45 -23.32
CA SER A 304 -9.72 -1.14 -24.57
C SER A 304 -11.24 -1.26 -24.45
N GLU A 305 -11.72 -2.05 -23.49
CA GLU A 305 -13.13 -2.19 -23.17
C GLU A 305 -13.58 -1.31 -21.98
N GLY A 306 -12.75 -0.39 -21.51
CA GLY A 306 -13.03 0.57 -20.42
C GLY A 306 -12.27 0.29 -19.11
N HIS A 307 -12.57 1.08 -18.08
CA HIS A 307 -11.91 0.95 -16.78
C HIS A 307 -12.06 -0.44 -16.16
N PHE A 308 -11.03 -0.88 -15.46
CA PHE A 308 -11.04 -2.15 -14.74
C PHE A 308 -10.35 -2.04 -13.39
N MET A 309 -10.85 -2.80 -12.43
CA MET A 309 -10.19 -2.96 -11.13
C MET A 309 -9.54 -4.34 -11.04
N SER A 310 -8.54 -4.47 -10.18
CA SER A 310 -7.96 -5.75 -9.83
C SER A 310 -8.14 -6.06 -8.35
N ILE A 311 -8.37 -7.33 -8.05
CA ILE A 311 -8.56 -7.82 -6.68
C ILE A 311 -7.55 -8.95 -6.44
N HIS A 312 -6.74 -8.80 -5.40
CA HIS A 312 -5.89 -9.87 -4.91
C HIS A 312 -6.62 -10.65 -3.82
N LEU A 313 -7.18 -11.82 -4.18
CA LEU A 313 -7.89 -12.70 -3.26
C LEU A 313 -6.91 -13.68 -2.60
N ARG A 314 -6.46 -13.37 -1.38
CA ARG A 314 -5.62 -14.29 -0.58
C ARG A 314 -6.49 -15.23 0.28
N PHE A 315 -7.13 -16.19 -0.38
CA PHE A 315 -8.08 -17.15 0.22
C PHE A 315 -7.65 -18.62 0.01
N GLU A 316 -6.35 -18.87 -0.01
CA GLU A 316 -5.74 -20.18 -0.19
C GLU A 316 -5.55 -20.93 1.14
N LEU A 317 -5.33 -22.25 1.05
CA LEU A 317 -5.22 -23.17 2.20
C LEU A 317 -4.22 -22.69 3.25
N ASP A 318 -3.01 -22.33 2.82
CA ASP A 318 -1.91 -21.93 3.68
C ASP A 318 -2.24 -20.65 4.48
N MET A 319 -2.83 -19.65 3.82
CA MET A 319 -3.21 -18.39 4.44
C MET A 319 -4.34 -18.59 5.45
N LEU A 320 -5.35 -19.39 5.11
CA LEU A 320 -6.49 -19.64 5.99
C LEU A 320 -6.07 -20.44 7.23
N ALA A 321 -5.21 -21.45 7.06
CA ALA A 321 -4.61 -22.22 8.14
C ALA A 321 -3.72 -21.35 9.04
N PHE A 322 -2.91 -20.46 8.45
CA PHE A 322 -2.12 -19.48 9.21
C PHE A 322 -2.99 -18.50 10.01
N ALA A 323 -4.04 -17.97 9.37
CA ALA A 323 -4.92 -16.97 9.97
C ALA A 323 -5.74 -17.52 11.14
N GLY A 324 -6.14 -18.80 11.05
CA GLY A 324 -6.97 -19.50 12.05
C GLY A 324 -8.44 -19.13 11.98
N CYS A 325 -8.94 -18.80 10.79
CA CYS A 325 -10.29 -18.29 10.58
C CYS A 325 -11.22 -19.37 10.01
N ILE A 326 -11.47 -20.41 10.81
CA ILE A 326 -12.01 -21.69 10.30
C ILE A 326 -13.54 -21.83 10.43
N ASP A 327 -14.21 -20.97 11.20
CA ASP A 327 -15.65 -21.09 11.53
C ASP A 327 -16.59 -21.05 10.32
N ILE A 328 -16.16 -20.46 9.20
CA ILE A 328 -16.96 -20.33 7.97
C ILE A 328 -16.91 -21.57 7.06
N PHE A 329 -16.11 -22.56 7.45
CA PHE A 329 -15.88 -23.80 6.69
C PHE A 329 -16.67 -24.97 7.28
N THR A 330 -16.92 -25.99 6.47
CA THR A 330 -17.58 -27.23 6.91
C THR A 330 -16.70 -28.00 7.89
N PRO A 331 -17.26 -28.90 8.73
CA PRO A 331 -16.45 -29.71 9.65
C PRO A 331 -15.32 -30.49 8.97
N GLN A 332 -15.53 -30.94 7.73
CA GLN A 332 -14.52 -31.63 6.92
C GLN A 332 -13.40 -30.68 6.49
N GLU A 333 -13.75 -29.49 5.98
CA GLU A 333 -12.79 -28.45 5.58
C GLU A 333 -11.98 -27.92 6.79
N GLN A 334 -12.63 -27.77 7.95
CA GLN A 334 -11.97 -27.38 9.19
C GLN A 334 -10.90 -28.39 9.61
N LYS A 335 -11.17 -29.70 9.50
CA LYS A 335 -10.17 -30.75 9.78
C LYS A 335 -8.94 -30.62 8.88
N ILE A 336 -9.13 -30.29 7.60
CA ILE A 336 -8.03 -30.08 6.66
C ILE A 336 -7.19 -28.87 7.07
N LEU A 337 -7.82 -27.73 7.36
CA LEU A 337 -7.13 -26.51 7.79
C LEU A 337 -6.35 -26.71 9.11
N LEU A 338 -6.95 -27.39 10.08
CA LEU A 338 -6.32 -27.70 11.36
C LEU A 338 -5.13 -28.66 11.21
N LYS A 339 -5.27 -29.70 10.36
CA LYS A 339 -4.18 -30.63 10.04
C LYS A 339 -3.01 -29.89 9.38
N TYR A 340 -3.29 -29.13 8.32
CA TYR A 340 -2.27 -28.36 7.60
C TYR A 340 -1.56 -27.40 8.55
N ARG A 341 -2.30 -26.73 9.44
CA ARG A 341 -1.71 -25.81 10.42
C ARG A 341 -0.71 -26.50 11.34
N LYS A 342 -1.10 -27.63 11.91
CA LYS A 342 -0.27 -28.42 12.85
C LYS A 342 1.04 -28.88 12.20
N GLU A 343 1.01 -29.16 10.90
CA GLU A 343 2.18 -29.66 10.17
C GLU A 343 3.15 -28.53 9.76
N HIS A 344 2.65 -27.30 9.52
CA HIS A 344 3.44 -26.24 8.87
C HIS A 344 3.70 -24.99 9.72
N PHE A 345 2.96 -24.79 10.82
CA PHE A 345 3.08 -23.58 11.63
C PHE A 345 3.30 -23.90 13.10
N ALA A 346 3.94 -22.96 13.82
CA ALA A 346 4.13 -23.06 15.25
C ALA A 346 2.79 -23.20 16.00
N ASP A 347 2.81 -24.05 17.03
CA ASP A 347 1.67 -24.26 17.92
C ASP A 347 1.25 -22.93 18.55
N LYS A 348 -0.01 -22.58 18.32
CA LYS A 348 -0.62 -21.36 18.82
C LYS A 348 -2.13 -21.54 18.94
N ILE A 349 -2.66 -21.15 20.09
CA ILE A 349 -4.10 -21.10 20.33
C ILE A 349 -4.66 -19.92 19.52
N LEU A 350 -5.55 -20.21 18.57
CA LEU A 350 -6.23 -19.21 17.75
C LEU A 350 -7.73 -19.39 17.90
N ILE A 351 -8.40 -18.36 18.44
CA ILE A 351 -9.86 -18.33 18.57
C ILE A 351 -10.43 -17.64 17.32
N PRO A 352 -11.12 -18.34 16.41
CA PRO A 352 -11.43 -17.80 15.08
C PRO A 352 -12.26 -16.51 15.12
N ARG A 353 -13.24 -16.43 16.02
CA ARG A 353 -14.04 -15.21 16.25
C ARG A 353 -13.20 -14.00 16.66
N GLU A 354 -12.28 -14.17 17.60
CA GLU A 354 -11.39 -13.09 18.04
C GLU A 354 -10.47 -12.64 16.91
N ARG A 355 -9.88 -13.61 16.19
CA ARG A 355 -9.03 -13.37 15.01
C ARG A 355 -9.74 -12.52 13.97
N ARG A 356 -11.03 -12.80 13.73
CA ARG A 356 -11.88 -12.03 12.83
C ARG A 356 -12.13 -10.61 13.34
N LEU A 357 -12.49 -10.46 14.61
CA LEU A 357 -12.73 -9.16 15.24
C LEU A 357 -11.50 -8.25 15.28
N ILE A 358 -10.28 -8.81 15.33
CA ILE A 358 -9.03 -8.03 15.24
C ILE A 358 -8.54 -7.85 13.79
N GLY A 359 -9.35 -8.20 12.78
CA GLY A 359 -9.03 -8.01 11.36
C GLY A 359 -7.94 -8.94 10.83
N LYS A 360 -7.67 -10.08 11.48
CA LYS A 360 -6.62 -11.03 11.05
C LYS A 360 -7.12 -12.12 10.10
N CYS A 361 -8.40 -12.12 9.74
CA CYS A 361 -8.98 -13.02 8.75
C CYS A 361 -9.02 -12.38 7.35
N PRO A 362 -8.66 -13.12 6.29
CA PRO A 362 -8.96 -12.70 4.92
C PRO A 362 -10.47 -12.47 4.72
N LEU A 363 -10.82 -11.51 3.89
CA LEU A 363 -12.21 -11.34 3.46
C LEU A 363 -12.60 -12.48 2.52
N THR A 364 -13.83 -12.98 2.65
CA THR A 364 -14.38 -13.93 1.68
C THR A 364 -14.73 -13.22 0.37
N PRO A 365 -14.80 -13.93 -0.78
CA PRO A 365 -15.25 -13.32 -2.03
C PRO A 365 -16.64 -12.68 -1.92
N GLU A 366 -17.58 -13.28 -1.17
CA GLU A 366 -18.89 -12.66 -0.92
C GLU A 366 -18.77 -11.33 -0.18
N GLU A 367 -17.96 -11.26 0.88
CA GLU A 367 -17.74 -10.04 1.65
C GLU A 367 -17.16 -8.92 0.79
N VAL A 368 -16.18 -9.25 -0.07
CA VAL A 368 -15.61 -8.29 -1.03
C VAL A 368 -16.69 -7.77 -1.97
N GLY A 369 -17.53 -8.65 -2.52
CA GLY A 369 -18.62 -8.23 -3.40
C GLY A 369 -19.66 -7.35 -2.69
N LEU A 370 -19.99 -7.65 -1.44
CA LEU A 370 -20.88 -6.83 -0.62
C LEU A 370 -20.30 -5.44 -0.33
N ILE A 371 -18.98 -5.34 -0.08
CA ILE A 371 -18.30 -4.06 0.08
C ILE A 371 -18.40 -3.23 -1.20
N LEU A 372 -18.09 -3.84 -2.34
CA LEU A 372 -18.15 -3.17 -3.64
C LEU A 372 -19.57 -2.68 -3.98
N ARG A 373 -20.59 -3.51 -3.73
CA ARG A 373 -22.00 -3.13 -3.91
C ARG A 373 -22.42 -1.99 -3.01
N ALA A 374 -22.03 -2.02 -1.73
CA ALA A 374 -22.29 -0.92 -0.81
C ALA A 374 -21.61 0.37 -1.30
N MET A 375 -20.38 0.28 -1.81
CA MET A 375 -19.66 1.39 -2.43
C MET A 375 -20.23 1.83 -3.78
N ARG A 376 -21.32 1.25 -4.30
CA ARG A 376 -21.98 1.60 -5.58
C ARG A 376 -21.28 1.11 -6.85
N PHE A 377 -20.35 0.15 -6.77
CA PHE A 377 -19.96 -0.62 -7.95
C PHE A 377 -21.09 -1.56 -8.38
N ASP A 378 -21.28 -1.74 -9.68
CA ASP A 378 -22.37 -2.55 -10.24
C ASP A 378 -21.84 -3.76 -11.03
N ASN A 379 -22.76 -4.56 -11.59
CA ASN A 379 -22.43 -5.76 -12.37
C ASN A 379 -21.72 -5.48 -13.70
N LYS A 380 -21.60 -4.22 -14.13
CA LYS A 380 -20.85 -3.84 -15.35
C LYS A 380 -19.36 -3.64 -15.06
N THR A 381 -19.00 -3.50 -13.79
CA THR A 381 -17.60 -3.38 -13.32
C THR A 381 -16.77 -4.57 -13.82
N ARG A 382 -15.71 -4.29 -14.56
CA ARG A 382 -14.74 -5.30 -14.99
C ARG A 382 -13.71 -5.54 -13.90
N ILE A 383 -13.53 -6.79 -13.53
CA ILE A 383 -12.66 -7.18 -12.42
C ILE A 383 -11.64 -8.21 -12.90
N TYR A 384 -10.37 -7.87 -12.73
CA TYR A 384 -9.26 -8.82 -12.83
C TYR A 384 -8.99 -9.48 -11.47
N LEU A 385 -8.92 -10.80 -11.43
CA LEU A 385 -8.74 -11.58 -10.22
C LEU A 385 -7.33 -12.19 -10.16
N ALA A 386 -6.51 -11.70 -9.24
CA ALA A 386 -5.22 -12.28 -8.90
C ALA A 386 -5.40 -13.19 -7.67
N SER A 387 -5.28 -14.49 -7.85
CA SER A 387 -5.46 -15.46 -6.77
C SER A 387 -4.81 -16.79 -7.09
N GLY A 388 -4.27 -17.48 -6.08
CA GLY A 388 -3.95 -18.90 -6.18
C GLY A 388 -5.20 -19.78 -6.19
N GLU A 389 -5.04 -21.05 -5.81
CA GLU A 389 -6.18 -21.95 -5.65
C GLU A 389 -7.00 -21.59 -4.39
N LEU A 390 -8.25 -21.15 -4.61
CA LEU A 390 -9.15 -20.79 -3.52
C LEU A 390 -9.65 -22.02 -2.76
N PHE A 391 -9.44 -22.05 -1.45
CA PHE A 391 -9.97 -23.10 -0.59
C PHE A 391 -11.50 -22.97 -0.46
N GLY A 392 -12.22 -24.08 -0.68
CA GLY A 392 -13.69 -24.11 -0.82
C GLY A 392 -14.21 -23.70 -2.21
N GLY A 393 -13.32 -23.28 -3.12
CA GLY A 393 -13.54 -23.15 -4.56
C GLY A 393 -14.86 -22.47 -4.98
N LYS A 394 -15.67 -23.18 -5.77
CA LYS A 394 -16.92 -22.66 -6.36
C LYS A 394 -17.93 -22.18 -5.32
N ARG A 395 -17.95 -22.75 -4.11
CA ARG A 395 -18.89 -22.37 -3.04
C ARG A 395 -18.74 -20.89 -2.67
N PHE A 396 -17.51 -20.45 -2.45
CA PHE A 396 -17.22 -19.06 -2.11
C PHE A 396 -17.25 -18.12 -3.32
N MET A 397 -16.92 -18.61 -4.52
CA MET A 397 -16.93 -17.76 -5.72
C MET A 397 -18.31 -17.52 -6.32
N LYS A 398 -19.29 -18.42 -6.10
CA LYS A 398 -20.62 -18.31 -6.70
C LYS A 398 -21.35 -17.00 -6.35
N PRO A 399 -21.44 -16.57 -5.07
CA PRO A 399 -22.07 -15.29 -4.73
C PRO A 399 -21.36 -14.08 -5.34
N PHE A 400 -20.01 -14.11 -5.38
CA PHE A 400 -19.21 -13.04 -5.95
C PHE A 400 -19.44 -12.91 -7.46
N LYS A 401 -19.40 -14.02 -8.20
CA LYS A 401 -19.69 -14.07 -9.65
C LYS A 401 -21.12 -13.61 -9.98
N ALA A 402 -22.09 -13.90 -9.11
CA ALA A 402 -23.46 -13.42 -9.30
C ALA A 402 -23.56 -11.89 -9.16
N MET A 403 -22.78 -11.28 -8.26
CA MET A 403 -22.71 -9.83 -8.12
C MET A 403 -21.91 -9.16 -9.24
N PHE A 404 -20.82 -9.78 -9.69
CA PHE A 404 -19.89 -9.24 -10.68
C PHE A 404 -19.58 -10.31 -11.74
N PRO A 405 -20.35 -10.40 -12.83
CA PRO A 405 -20.17 -11.45 -13.84
C PRO A 405 -18.96 -11.24 -14.76
N ARG A 406 -18.44 -10.01 -14.88
CA ARG A 406 -17.28 -9.67 -15.72
C ARG A 406 -15.96 -9.90 -14.97
N LEU A 407 -15.65 -11.17 -14.75
CA LEU A 407 -14.48 -11.62 -14.00
C LEU A 407 -13.47 -12.31 -14.89
N GLU A 408 -12.25 -11.80 -14.86
CA GLU A 408 -11.15 -12.21 -15.70
C GLU A 408 -9.90 -12.52 -14.87
N ASN A 409 -8.98 -13.33 -15.39
CA ASN A 409 -7.64 -13.55 -14.81
C ASN A 409 -6.61 -13.79 -15.93
N HIS A 410 -5.34 -14.01 -15.59
CA HIS A 410 -4.30 -14.20 -16.61
C HIS A 410 -4.57 -15.42 -17.52
N SER A 411 -5.26 -16.45 -17.01
CA SER A 411 -5.61 -17.64 -17.77
C SER A 411 -6.79 -17.44 -18.74
N THR A 412 -7.70 -16.48 -18.47
CA THR A 412 -8.86 -16.21 -19.33
C THR A 412 -8.62 -15.10 -20.36
N VAL A 413 -7.72 -14.16 -20.06
CA VAL A 413 -7.52 -12.96 -20.90
C VAL A 413 -6.21 -12.99 -21.68
N GLY A 414 -5.19 -13.72 -21.20
CA GLY A 414 -3.89 -13.82 -21.87
C GLY A 414 -3.98 -14.46 -23.26
N PRO A 415 -3.02 -14.18 -24.16
CA PRO A 415 -2.93 -14.92 -25.42
C PRO A 415 -2.85 -16.42 -25.12
N GLY A 416 -3.65 -17.21 -25.83
CA GLY A 416 -3.61 -18.67 -25.72
C GLY A 416 -2.18 -19.19 -25.90
N LYS A 417 -1.78 -20.12 -25.01
CA LYS A 417 -0.42 -20.66 -24.85
C LYS A 417 0.62 -19.61 -24.45
N LEU A 418 0.55 -19.19 -23.17
CA LEU A 418 1.79 -19.31 -22.41
C LEU A 418 2.13 -20.80 -22.43
N GLU A 419 3.23 -21.16 -23.08
CA GLU A 419 3.75 -22.52 -23.15
C GLU A 419 3.71 -23.17 -21.76
N GLU A 420 3.68 -24.51 -21.71
CA GLU A 420 3.64 -25.36 -20.50
C GLU A 420 4.68 -25.02 -19.39
N ASN A 421 5.54 -24.01 -19.61
CA ASN A 421 6.55 -23.45 -18.72
C ASN A 421 6.10 -22.33 -17.76
N THR A 422 4.81 -21.97 -17.67
CA THR A 422 4.33 -20.97 -16.68
C THR A 422 3.49 -21.53 -15.54
N GLN A 423 3.91 -22.67 -15.00
CA GLN A 423 3.58 -22.99 -13.61
C GLN A 423 4.48 -22.18 -12.66
N GLY A 424 3.94 -21.72 -11.53
CA GLY A 424 4.71 -21.08 -10.48
C GLY A 424 4.93 -19.57 -10.63
N LEU A 425 6.19 -19.13 -10.49
CA LEU A 425 6.57 -17.75 -10.20
C LEU A 425 6.22 -16.73 -11.31
N ALA A 426 6.20 -17.17 -12.58
CA ALA A 426 5.94 -16.30 -13.73
C ALA A 426 4.48 -15.81 -13.80
N GLY A 427 3.49 -16.67 -13.53
CA GLY A 427 2.08 -16.27 -13.48
C GLY A 427 1.81 -15.26 -12.37
N SER A 428 2.45 -15.44 -11.20
CA SER A 428 2.39 -14.46 -10.11
C SER A 428 3.01 -13.11 -10.47
N ALA A 429 4.07 -13.10 -11.30
CA ALA A 429 4.67 -11.87 -11.79
C ALA A 429 3.76 -11.15 -12.81
N VAL A 430 3.04 -11.89 -13.66
CA VAL A 430 2.00 -11.34 -14.54
C VAL A 430 0.88 -10.71 -13.71
N ASP A 431 0.35 -11.44 -12.72
CA ASP A 431 -0.68 -10.93 -11.81
C ASP A 431 -0.23 -9.64 -11.10
N TYR A 432 1.03 -9.60 -10.65
CA TYR A 432 1.61 -8.42 -10.03
C TYR A 432 1.57 -7.20 -10.97
N MET A 433 2.01 -7.37 -12.22
CA MET A 433 2.03 -6.27 -13.20
C MET A 433 0.63 -5.82 -13.62
N VAL A 434 -0.30 -6.74 -13.84
CA VAL A 434 -1.70 -6.39 -14.16
C VAL A 434 -2.32 -5.63 -13.00
N CYS A 435 -2.07 -6.06 -11.75
CA CYS A 435 -2.58 -5.36 -10.58
C CYS A 435 -1.86 -4.02 -10.29
N LEU A 436 -0.61 -3.85 -10.72
CA LEU A 436 0.09 -2.56 -10.64
C LEU A 436 -0.54 -1.54 -11.59
N LEU A 437 -0.95 -1.99 -12.77
CA LEU A 437 -1.43 -1.13 -13.85
C LEU A 437 -2.96 -0.96 -13.87
N SER A 438 -3.72 -1.72 -13.07
CA SER A 438 -5.17 -1.52 -12.93
C SER A 438 -5.52 -0.13 -12.40
N ASP A 439 -6.72 0.36 -12.72
CA ASP A 439 -7.19 1.67 -12.27
C ASP A 439 -7.41 1.69 -10.75
N ILE A 440 -8.01 0.60 -10.24
CA ILE A 440 -8.25 0.37 -8.81
C ILE A 440 -7.67 -0.98 -8.41
N PHE A 441 -6.94 -1.02 -7.29
CA PHE A 441 -6.50 -2.28 -6.67
C PHE A 441 -7.17 -2.50 -5.32
N ILE A 442 -7.52 -3.75 -5.01
CA ILE A 442 -8.12 -4.14 -3.73
C ILE A 442 -7.44 -5.41 -3.19
N PRO A 443 -6.72 -5.33 -2.07
CA PRO A 443 -6.26 -6.52 -1.36
C PRO A 443 -7.34 -7.04 -0.41
N THR A 444 -7.56 -8.36 -0.35
CA THR A 444 -8.45 -8.96 0.65
C THR A 444 -7.77 -9.33 1.96
N TYR A 445 -6.45 -9.26 1.96
CA TYR A 445 -5.60 -9.54 3.10
C TYR A 445 -4.28 -8.76 3.00
N ASP A 446 -4.07 -7.88 3.96
CA ASP A 446 -2.87 -7.05 4.17
C ASP A 446 -2.09 -7.47 5.43
N GLY A 447 -2.22 -8.74 5.87
CA GLY A 447 -1.36 -9.29 6.92
C GLY A 447 0.07 -9.54 6.42
N PRO A 448 0.80 -10.59 6.85
CA PRO A 448 2.15 -10.87 6.32
C PRO A 448 2.17 -11.29 4.83
N SER A 449 1.12 -10.97 4.06
CA SER A 449 1.07 -11.12 2.61
C SER A 449 1.97 -10.08 1.95
N ASN A 450 3.09 -10.54 1.41
CA ASN A 450 4.05 -9.66 0.77
C ASN A 450 3.60 -9.15 -0.60
N PHE A 451 2.63 -9.82 -1.25
CA PHE A 451 2.10 -9.38 -2.55
C PHE A 451 1.35 -8.07 -2.43
N ALA A 452 0.32 -8.01 -1.58
CA ALA A 452 -0.49 -6.80 -1.40
C ALA A 452 0.40 -5.64 -0.94
N ASN A 453 1.25 -5.87 0.06
CA ASN A 453 2.12 -4.86 0.64
C ASN A 453 3.08 -4.25 -0.39
N ASN A 454 3.90 -5.07 -1.07
CA ASN A 454 4.82 -4.56 -2.10
C ASN A 454 4.08 -3.87 -3.25
N LEU A 455 2.92 -4.40 -3.66
CA LEU A 455 2.15 -3.82 -4.74
C LEU A 455 1.56 -2.46 -4.37
N MET A 456 1.08 -2.28 -3.13
CA MET A 456 0.58 -1.00 -2.64
C MET A 456 1.67 0.08 -2.67
N GLY A 457 2.87 -0.22 -2.18
CA GLY A 457 3.99 0.71 -2.24
C GLY A 457 4.41 1.03 -3.68
N HIS A 458 4.36 0.03 -4.58
CA HIS A 458 4.66 0.22 -6.00
C HIS A 458 3.60 1.09 -6.71
N ARG A 459 2.31 0.89 -6.40
CA ARG A 459 1.21 1.72 -6.89
C ARG A 459 1.30 3.16 -6.37
N MET A 460 1.78 3.35 -5.14
CA MET A 460 2.08 4.67 -4.59
C MET A 460 3.19 5.35 -5.40
N TYR A 461 4.30 4.63 -5.65
CA TYR A 461 5.41 5.13 -6.44
C TYR A 461 5.00 5.45 -7.90
N TYR A 462 4.11 4.65 -8.50
CA TYR A 462 3.62 4.85 -9.86
C TYR A 462 2.46 5.86 -9.94
N GLY A 463 2.57 6.96 -9.21
CA GLY A 463 1.65 8.10 -9.28
C GLY A 463 0.42 7.97 -8.38
N PHE A 464 0.59 7.47 -7.15
CA PHE A 464 -0.50 7.38 -6.15
C PHE A 464 -1.76 6.70 -6.70
N ARG A 465 -1.57 5.58 -7.42
CA ARG A 465 -2.69 4.86 -8.04
C ARG A 465 -3.66 4.36 -6.99
N THR A 466 -4.95 4.45 -7.30
CA THR A 466 -6.00 4.19 -6.32
C THR A 466 -5.94 2.77 -5.79
N THR A 467 -5.90 2.66 -4.46
CA THR A 467 -5.96 1.39 -3.75
C THR A 467 -7.05 1.48 -2.70
N ILE A 468 -8.05 0.58 -2.77
CA ILE A 468 -9.08 0.47 -1.75
C ILE A 468 -8.63 -0.62 -0.78
N THR A 469 -8.25 -0.24 0.44
CA THR A 469 -7.83 -1.19 1.49
C THR A 469 -8.95 -1.33 2.52
N PRO A 470 -9.81 -2.36 2.45
CA PRO A 470 -10.93 -2.45 3.37
C PRO A 470 -10.46 -2.64 4.81
N ASN A 471 -10.97 -1.84 5.75
CA ASN A 471 -10.65 -1.98 7.17
C ASN A 471 -11.34 -3.22 7.75
N ARG A 472 -10.68 -4.38 7.62
CA ARG A 472 -11.21 -5.70 8.03
C ARG A 472 -11.63 -5.74 9.50
N LYS A 473 -10.91 -5.03 10.37
CA LYS A 473 -11.24 -4.91 11.80
C LYS A 473 -12.56 -4.18 12.00
N ALA A 474 -12.76 -3.04 11.33
CA ALA A 474 -14.00 -2.26 11.42
C ALA A 474 -15.19 -2.94 10.71
N LEU A 475 -14.93 -3.70 9.64
CA LEU A 475 -15.95 -4.43 8.89
C LEU A 475 -16.41 -5.73 9.58
N ALA A 476 -15.55 -6.35 10.40
CA ALA A 476 -15.84 -7.65 11.01
C ALA A 476 -17.16 -7.71 11.80
N PRO A 477 -17.49 -6.73 12.69
CA PRO A 477 -18.77 -6.73 13.40
C PRO A 477 -19.97 -6.68 12.46
N ILE A 478 -19.88 -5.92 11.37
CA ILE A 478 -20.97 -5.76 10.39
C ILE A 478 -21.29 -7.10 9.72
N PHE A 479 -20.25 -7.86 9.33
CA PHE A 479 -20.44 -9.17 8.73
C PHE A 479 -20.91 -10.24 9.72
N ILE A 480 -20.45 -10.18 10.98
CA ILE A 480 -20.93 -11.06 12.04
C ILE A 480 -22.41 -10.81 12.31
N ASP A 481 -22.83 -9.56 12.39
CA ASP A 481 -24.24 -9.18 12.55
C ASP A 481 -25.09 -9.73 11.40
N ARG A 482 -24.63 -9.56 10.15
CA ARG A 482 -25.33 -10.09 8.96
C ARG A 482 -25.45 -11.62 9.01
N ALA A 483 -24.39 -12.33 9.40
CA ALA A 483 -24.42 -13.79 9.52
C ALA A 483 -25.42 -14.28 10.59
N GLN A 484 -25.75 -13.43 11.56
CA GLN A 484 -26.76 -13.68 12.60
C GLN A 484 -28.16 -13.15 12.22
N GLY A 485 -28.38 -12.76 10.97
CA GLY A 485 -29.65 -12.23 10.48
C GLY A 485 -29.90 -10.75 10.80
N ARG A 486 -28.96 -10.05 11.45
CA ARG A 486 -29.08 -8.62 11.77
C ARG A 486 -28.63 -7.77 10.58
N THR A 487 -29.56 -7.44 9.68
CA THR A 487 -29.28 -6.77 8.39
C THR A 487 -29.63 -5.28 8.34
N SER A 488 -30.28 -4.74 9.38
CA SER A 488 -30.67 -3.32 9.42
C SER A 488 -29.45 -2.40 9.25
N GLY A 489 -29.56 -1.45 8.31
CA GLY A 489 -28.50 -0.48 8.02
C GLY A 489 -27.20 -1.06 7.47
N PHE A 490 -27.16 -2.31 6.99
CA PHE A 490 -25.94 -3.01 6.58
C PHE A 490 -25.10 -2.21 5.57
N GLU A 491 -25.70 -1.76 4.46
CA GLU A 491 -24.95 -1.00 3.44
C GLU A 491 -24.44 0.35 3.97
N GLN A 492 -25.25 1.04 4.78
CA GLN A 492 -24.88 2.34 5.36
C GLN A 492 -23.67 2.19 6.29
N ARG A 493 -23.63 1.14 7.11
CA ARG A 493 -22.50 0.85 8.00
C ARG A 493 -21.23 0.53 7.22
N ILE A 494 -21.33 -0.20 6.10
CA ILE A 494 -20.16 -0.42 5.22
C ILE A 494 -19.68 0.91 4.62
N ARG A 495 -20.58 1.73 4.07
CA ARG A 495 -20.22 3.03 3.50
C ARG A 495 -19.50 3.92 4.51
N GLN A 496 -19.97 3.96 5.76
CA GLN A 496 -19.32 4.71 6.84
C GLN A 496 -17.89 4.23 7.11
N VAL A 497 -17.65 2.92 7.13
CA VAL A 497 -16.29 2.38 7.30
C VAL A 497 -15.40 2.73 6.10
N MET A 498 -15.92 2.59 4.88
CA MET A 498 -15.16 2.85 3.66
C MET A 498 -14.87 4.35 3.47
N PHE A 499 -15.74 5.25 3.89
CA PHE A 499 -15.53 6.70 3.80
C PHE A 499 -14.28 7.18 4.58
N ASN A 500 -13.98 6.55 5.71
CA ASN A 500 -12.83 6.90 6.55
C ASN A 500 -11.51 6.25 6.09
N THR A 501 -11.51 5.63 4.90
CA THR A 501 -10.35 4.89 4.37
C THR A 501 -9.54 5.75 3.41
N HIS A 502 -8.22 5.63 3.42
CA HIS A 502 -7.35 6.28 2.44
C HIS A 502 -7.32 5.46 1.14
N PHE A 503 -7.43 6.14 0.00
CA PHE A 503 -7.51 5.49 -1.31
C PHE A 503 -6.21 5.56 -2.12
N GLY A 504 -5.05 5.51 -1.45
CA GLY A 504 -3.72 5.45 -2.10
C GLY A 504 -2.93 6.77 -2.19
N GLY A 505 -3.44 7.86 -1.59
CA GLY A 505 -2.69 9.13 -1.49
C GLY A 505 -1.52 9.09 -0.50
N PRO A 506 -0.65 10.12 -0.48
CA PRO A 506 0.45 10.22 0.47
C PRO A 506 -0.06 10.26 1.91
N HIS A 507 0.57 9.47 2.78
CA HIS A 507 0.23 9.43 4.20
C HIS A 507 1.44 8.98 5.01
N LYS A 508 1.47 9.40 6.28
CA LYS A 508 2.54 9.03 7.21
C LYS A 508 2.53 7.52 7.45
N ARG A 509 3.69 6.88 7.24
CA ARG A 509 3.90 5.48 7.61
C ARG A 509 3.76 5.31 9.13
N ILE A 510 2.89 4.40 9.56
CA ILE A 510 2.65 4.11 10.99
C ILE A 510 2.99 2.64 11.27
N HIS A 511 3.92 2.39 12.19
CA HIS A 511 4.28 1.04 12.60
C HIS A 511 3.03 0.22 13.00
N PRO A 512 2.83 -1.01 12.48
CA PRO A 512 3.82 -1.87 11.81
C PRO A 512 3.81 -1.83 10.27
N GLU A 513 3.34 -0.75 9.64
CA GLU A 513 3.43 -0.60 8.18
C GLU A 513 4.89 -0.62 7.71
N SER A 514 5.20 -1.47 6.71
CA SER A 514 6.54 -1.64 6.16
C SER A 514 6.89 -0.54 5.16
N PHE A 515 8.19 -0.28 5.00
CA PHE A 515 8.72 0.56 3.93
C PHE A 515 8.23 0.13 2.54
N TYR A 516 8.14 -1.18 2.29
CA TYR A 516 7.68 -1.70 0.99
C TYR A 516 6.18 -1.53 0.76
N THR A 517 5.40 -1.31 1.83
CA THR A 517 3.97 -0.93 1.74
C THR A 517 3.81 0.56 1.52
N ASN A 518 4.59 1.37 2.23
CA ASN A 518 4.53 2.83 2.19
C ASN A 518 5.95 3.39 2.26
N SER A 519 6.53 3.71 1.11
CA SER A 519 7.89 4.24 1.03
C SER A 519 7.95 5.77 1.07
N TRP A 520 6.86 6.40 1.51
CA TRP A 520 6.79 7.84 1.76
C TRP A 520 7.40 8.19 3.13
N PRO A 521 8.20 9.27 3.22
CA PRO A 521 8.52 10.22 2.14
C PRO A 521 9.78 9.87 1.34
N GLU A 522 10.53 8.82 1.69
CA GLU A 522 11.90 8.62 1.21
C GLU A 522 12.01 8.47 -0.31
N CYS A 523 11.05 7.77 -0.93
CA CYS A 523 10.97 7.55 -2.37
C CYS A 523 10.23 8.66 -3.14
N PHE A 524 9.96 9.81 -2.53
CA PHE A 524 9.16 10.88 -3.12
C PHE A 524 9.77 12.25 -2.86
N CYS A 525 9.45 13.23 -3.71
CA CYS A 525 9.85 14.63 -3.52
C CYS A 525 8.74 15.59 -3.92
N GLN A 526 8.87 16.85 -3.54
CA GLN A 526 8.02 17.96 -3.99
C GLN A 526 8.88 19.02 -4.67
N THR A 527 8.39 19.58 -5.78
CA THR A 527 9.08 20.69 -6.48
C THR A 527 9.12 21.93 -5.60
N ASP A 528 7.97 22.32 -5.04
CA ASP A 528 7.81 23.48 -4.16
C ASP A 528 7.74 23.05 -2.68
N ALA A 529 8.76 22.31 -2.24
CA ALA A 529 8.82 21.82 -0.87
C ALA A 529 9.10 22.94 0.14
N ARG A 530 8.29 23.01 1.21
CA ARG A 530 8.58 23.87 2.38
C ARG A 530 9.82 23.39 3.14
N ASN A 531 10.00 22.08 3.22
CA ASN A 531 11.16 21.45 3.84
C ASN A 531 12.22 21.13 2.78
N ARG A 532 13.46 21.55 3.00
CA ARG A 532 14.57 21.29 2.07
C ARG A 532 14.82 19.79 1.87
N ALA A 533 14.59 18.97 2.89
CA ALA A 533 14.75 17.52 2.81
C ALA A 533 13.74 16.85 1.86
N ASP A 534 12.65 17.53 1.51
CA ASP A 534 11.58 17.04 0.64
C ASP A 534 11.68 17.60 -0.80
N ARG A 535 12.58 18.55 -1.04
CA ARG A 535 12.78 19.17 -2.35
C ARG A 535 13.26 18.14 -3.37
N CYS A 536 12.69 18.21 -4.57
CA CYS A 536 13.15 17.39 -5.68
C CYS A 536 14.60 17.72 -6.08
N PRO A 537 15.41 16.71 -6.42
CA PRO A 537 16.68 16.94 -7.08
C PRO A 537 16.45 17.60 -8.45
N PRO A 538 17.45 18.34 -8.97
CA PRO A 538 17.36 19.01 -10.26
C PRO A 538 17.10 18.02 -11.40
N ASP A 539 17.76 16.87 -11.37
CA ASP A 539 17.64 15.83 -12.39
C ASP A 539 16.68 14.73 -11.94
N ASN A 540 15.82 14.26 -12.84
CA ASN A 540 15.00 13.07 -12.61
C ASN A 540 15.88 11.82 -12.68
N ILE A 541 15.58 10.79 -11.88
CA ILE A 541 16.37 9.55 -11.88
C ILE A 541 16.39 8.88 -13.26
N ASN A 542 15.32 8.99 -14.06
CA ASN A 542 15.33 8.47 -15.42
C ASN A 542 16.32 9.24 -16.29
N ASP A 543 16.33 10.57 -16.20
CA ASP A 543 17.27 11.42 -16.93
C ASP A 543 18.72 11.17 -16.49
N VAL A 544 18.94 10.92 -15.19
CA VAL A 544 20.25 10.51 -14.64
C VAL A 544 20.67 9.16 -15.22
N LEU A 545 19.77 8.17 -15.27
CA LEU A 545 20.06 6.86 -15.84
C LEU A 545 20.29 6.94 -17.35
N GLU A 546 19.49 7.71 -18.09
CA GLU A 546 19.60 7.91 -19.54
C GLU A 546 20.87 8.64 -19.92
N SER A 547 21.19 9.77 -19.27
CA SER A 547 22.45 10.49 -19.49
C SER A 547 23.68 9.62 -19.20
N GLN A 548 23.61 8.82 -18.13
CA GLN A 548 24.63 7.83 -17.80
C GLN A 548 24.76 6.69 -18.82
N PHE A 549 23.69 6.36 -19.54
CA PHE A 549 23.74 5.37 -20.62
C PHE A 549 24.29 5.99 -21.90
N GLN A 550 23.87 7.20 -22.25
CA GLN A 550 24.37 7.94 -23.41
C GLN A 550 25.87 8.23 -23.31
N SER A 551 26.34 8.67 -22.14
CA SER A 551 27.78 8.90 -21.92
C SER A 551 28.62 7.63 -22.08
N GLU A 552 28.04 6.45 -21.83
CA GLU A 552 28.74 5.17 -22.02
C GLU A 552 28.75 4.73 -23.48
N GLU A 553 27.63 4.90 -24.20
CA GLU A 553 27.59 4.65 -25.65
C GLU A 553 28.62 5.53 -26.36
N GLU A 554 28.72 6.81 -26.00
CA GLU A 554 29.75 7.72 -26.53
C GLU A 554 31.18 7.26 -26.17
N ILE A 555 31.43 6.76 -24.95
CA ILE A 555 32.76 6.26 -24.54
C ILE A 555 33.10 4.93 -25.22
N GLU A 556 32.13 4.03 -25.39
CA GLU A 556 32.33 2.77 -26.12
C GLU A 556 32.56 3.03 -27.61
N GLU A 557 31.81 3.96 -28.21
CA GLU A 557 31.95 4.36 -29.62
C GLU A 557 33.34 4.97 -29.86
N VAL A 558 33.80 5.87 -28.98
CA VAL A 558 35.16 6.44 -29.01
C VAL A 558 36.24 5.36 -28.82
N ARG A 559 36.00 4.34 -27.98
CA ARG A 559 36.94 3.22 -27.82
C ARG A 559 37.00 2.33 -29.07
N THR A 560 35.87 2.11 -29.74
CA THR A 560 35.82 1.35 -30.99
C THR A 560 36.44 2.09 -32.17
N THR A 561 36.27 3.41 -32.27
CA THR A 561 36.95 4.24 -33.29
C THR A 561 38.46 4.30 -33.04
N ASN A 562 38.90 4.44 -31.78
CA ASN A 562 40.33 4.43 -31.46
C ASN A 562 40.98 3.05 -31.68
N GLN A 563 40.23 1.95 -31.57
CA GLN A 563 40.72 0.62 -31.93
C GLN A 563 40.81 0.39 -33.45
N THR A 564 39.95 1.04 -34.24
CA THR A 564 40.01 1.00 -35.71
C THR A 564 41.13 1.89 -36.25
N ASP A 565 41.39 3.06 -35.65
CA ASP A 565 42.53 3.91 -36.01
C ASP A 565 43.88 3.30 -35.61
N ALA A 566 43.96 2.58 -34.49
CA ALA A 566 45.17 1.88 -34.06
C ALA A 566 45.49 0.62 -34.90
N THR A 567 44.49 0.03 -35.54
CA THR A 567 44.69 -1.07 -36.52
C THR A 567 45.00 -0.55 -37.92
N GLY A 568 44.53 0.64 -38.29
CA GLY A 568 44.90 1.32 -39.54
C GLY A 568 46.33 1.88 -39.56
N GLN A 569 46.85 2.36 -38.43
CA GLN A 569 48.23 2.89 -38.35
C GLN A 569 49.33 1.80 -38.23
N ALA A 570 48.97 0.54 -37.99
CA ALA A 570 49.93 -0.57 -37.95
C ALA A 570 50.18 -1.20 -39.34
N GLU A 571 49.33 -0.93 -40.35
CA GLU A 571 49.50 -1.43 -41.72
C GLU A 571 50.25 -0.46 -42.64
N GLU A 572 50.52 0.79 -42.24
CA GLU A 572 51.20 1.79 -43.08
C GLU A 572 52.71 1.95 -42.79
N THR A 573 53.31 1.05 -41.98
CA THR A 573 54.77 1.03 -41.73
C THR A 573 55.48 -0.27 -42.18
N MET A 574 54.82 -1.10 -42.99
CA MET A 574 55.45 -2.21 -43.70
C MET A 574 54.89 -2.35 -45.12
N ILE A 575 55.17 -1.38 -46.00
CA ILE A 575 55.31 -1.61 -47.45
C ILE A 575 56.50 -0.79 -47.96
#